data_AF-A0A8T7L9E8-F1
#
_entry.id   AF-A0A8T7L9E8-F1
#
_cell.length_a   1.000
_cell.length_b   1.000
_cell.length_c   1.000
_cell.angle_alpha   90.00
_cell.angle_beta   90.00
_cell.angle_gamma   90.00
#
_symmetry.space_group_name_H-M   'P 1'
#
loop_
_entity.id
_entity.type
_entity.pdbx_description
1 polymer ?
#
loop_
_entity_poly.entity_id
_entity_poly.type
_entity_poly.pdbx_seq_one_letter_code
_entity_poly.pdbx_strand_id
1 'polypeptide(L)'
;MSIEGLVFSLVIALATVAVIAWPFLRRAPAVYAADEAVLQKQRERLLIYYERVLTNLRDLDEDFSTGKMQPEAHQDEREEWMQRGIQVLKALDELGQNRPIVADADQASLDHAIDDVIERAVAAHRRAAH
;
A
#
# COMPACT_ATOMS: atom_id res chain seq x y z
N MET A 1 8.43 -28.32 54.13
CA MET A 1 7.91 -27.42 53.07
C MET A 1 6.46 -27.16 53.40
N SER A 2 6.09 -25.91 53.76
CA SER A 2 4.71 -25.61 54.19
C SER A 2 3.76 -25.69 52.99
N ILE A 3 2.66 -26.43 53.16
CA ILE A 3 1.56 -26.56 52.18
C ILE A 3 1.06 -25.17 51.74
N GLU A 4 1.09 -24.20 52.66
CA GLU A 4 0.69 -22.81 52.41
C GLU A 4 1.56 -22.15 51.33
N GLY A 5 2.88 -22.39 51.36
CA GLY A 5 3.81 -21.85 50.37
C GLY A 5 3.64 -22.48 48.98
N LEU A 6 3.18 -23.74 48.93
CA LEU A 6 2.87 -24.45 47.69
C LEU A 6 1.58 -23.94 47.05
N VAL A 7 0.56 -23.68 47.87
CA VAL A 7 -0.70 -23.08 47.40
C VAL A 7 -0.45 -21.65 46.91
N PHE A 8 0.35 -20.86 47.63
CA PHE A 8 0.63 -19.48 47.26
C PHE A 8 1.42 -19.37 45.95
N SER A 9 2.42 -20.24 45.75
CA SER A 9 3.18 -20.27 44.50
C SER A 9 2.34 -20.72 43.31
N LEU A 10 1.41 -21.67 43.51
CA LEU A 10 0.49 -22.12 42.47
C LEU A 10 -0.47 -21.00 42.02
N VAL A 11 -1.01 -20.22 42.97
CA VAL A 11 -1.91 -19.09 42.65
C VAL A 11 -1.17 -18.02 41.84
N ILE A 12 0.05 -17.67 42.23
CA ILE A 12 0.87 -16.69 41.50
C ILE A 12 1.23 -17.21 40.10
N ALA A 13 1.58 -18.49 39.98
CA ALA A 13 1.87 -19.10 38.68
C ALA A 13 0.65 -19.03 37.75
N LEU A 14 -0.54 -19.41 38.24
CA LEU A 14 -1.78 -19.34 37.46
C LEU A 14 -2.16 -17.90 37.09
N ALA A 15 -2.01 -16.94 38.01
CA ALA A 15 -2.27 -15.54 37.73
C ALA A 15 -1.30 -14.99 36.66
N THR A 16 -0.03 -15.37 36.72
CA THR A 16 0.99 -14.97 35.73
C THR A 16 0.67 -15.54 34.35
N VAL A 17 0.33 -16.83 34.28
CA VAL A 17 -0.11 -17.48 33.04
C VAL A 17 -1.36 -16.79 32.50
N ALA A 18 -2.33 -16.47 33.36
CA ALA A 18 -3.55 -15.79 32.95
C ALA A 18 -3.27 -14.40 32.37
N VAL A 19 -2.40 -13.60 33.00
CA VAL A 19 -2.02 -12.26 32.50
C VAL A 19 -1.32 -12.35 31.15
N ILE A 20 -0.44 -13.35 30.96
CA ILE A 20 0.27 -13.57 29.69
C ILE A 20 -0.67 -14.10 28.61
N ALA A 21 -1.59 -15.00 28.95
CA ALA A 21 -2.52 -15.60 28.00
C ALA A 21 -3.72 -14.69 27.65
N TRP A 22 -4.09 -13.76 28.53
CA TRP A 22 -5.20 -12.82 28.35
C TRP A 22 -5.16 -12.05 27.01
N PRO A 23 -4.03 -11.45 26.57
CA PRO A 23 -3.97 -10.79 25.27
C PRO A 23 -4.14 -11.76 24.09
N PHE A 24 -3.72 -13.02 24.22
CA PHE A 24 -3.84 -14.02 23.14
C PHE A 24 -5.26 -14.62 23.03
N LEU A 25 -5.98 -14.72 24.15
CA LEU A 25 -7.40 -15.13 24.14
C LEU A 25 -8.32 -14.00 23.66
N ARG A 26 -7.92 -12.75 23.86
CA ARG A 26 -8.51 -11.60 23.17
C ARG A 26 -8.01 -11.59 21.72
N ARG A 27 -8.51 -12.53 20.91
CA ARG A 27 -8.44 -12.39 19.44
C ARG A 27 -8.93 -10.99 19.11
N ALA A 28 -8.03 -10.14 18.62
CA ALA A 28 -8.44 -8.92 17.92
C ALA A 28 -9.51 -9.34 16.90
N PRO A 29 -10.63 -8.60 16.78
CA PRO A 29 -11.69 -9.02 15.89
C PRO A 29 -11.10 -9.18 14.48
N ALA A 30 -11.39 -10.32 13.84
CA ALA A 30 -10.83 -10.74 12.55
C ALA A 30 -10.95 -9.68 11.44
N VAL A 31 -11.81 -8.68 11.64
CA VAL A 31 -11.96 -7.47 10.83
C VAL A 31 -10.63 -6.71 10.69
N TYR A 32 -9.87 -6.49 11.77
CA TYR A 32 -8.60 -5.72 11.68
C TYR A 32 -7.51 -6.43 10.86
N ALA A 33 -7.45 -7.77 10.95
CA ALA A 33 -6.46 -8.56 10.20
C ALA A 33 -6.79 -8.61 8.70
N ALA A 34 -8.08 -8.60 8.33
CA ALA A 34 -8.51 -8.53 6.94
C ALA A 34 -8.20 -7.16 6.32
N ASP A 35 -8.46 -6.08 7.07
CA ASP A 35 -8.17 -4.71 6.60
C ASP A 35 -6.67 -4.49 6.37
N GLU A 36 -5.81 -4.99 7.26
CA GLU A 36 -4.36 -4.82 7.13
C GLU A 36 -3.78 -5.62 5.94
N ALA A 37 -4.30 -6.83 5.68
CA ALA A 37 -3.93 -7.60 4.50
C ALA A 37 -4.36 -6.92 3.19
N VAL A 38 -5.53 -6.27 3.18
CA VAL A 38 -6.00 -5.49 2.02
C VAL A 38 -5.11 -4.27 1.80
N LEU A 39 -4.78 -3.52 2.85
CA LEU A 39 -3.88 -2.35 2.77
C LEU A 39 -2.49 -2.75 2.26
N GLN A 40 -1.93 -3.86 2.78
CA GLN A 40 -0.63 -4.35 2.32
C GLN A 40 -0.67 -4.72 0.83
N LYS A 41 -1.73 -5.39 0.38
CA LYS A 41 -1.89 -5.76 -1.04
C LYS A 41 -2.03 -4.53 -1.94
N GLN A 42 -2.77 -3.51 -1.51
CA GLN A 42 -2.86 -2.24 -2.23
C GLN A 42 -1.49 -1.55 -2.34
N ARG A 43 -0.69 -1.60 -1.27
CA ARG A 43 0.66 -1.05 -1.25
C ARG A 43 1.59 -1.76 -2.22
N GLU A 44 1.61 -3.10 -2.20
CA GLU A 44 2.41 -3.90 -3.12
C GLU A 44 2.06 -3.59 -4.58
N ARG A 45 0.78 -3.46 -4.88
CA ARG A 45 0.28 -3.12 -6.23
C ARG A 45 0.73 -1.74 -6.70
N LEU A 46 0.61 -0.73 -5.84
CA LEU A 46 1.11 0.61 -6.15
C LEU A 46 2.63 0.65 -6.33
N LEU A 47 3.40 -0.15 -5.57
CA LEU A 47 4.85 -0.25 -5.76
C LEU A 47 5.21 -0.86 -7.11
N ILE A 48 4.50 -1.91 -7.55
CA ILE A 48 4.68 -2.49 -8.88
C ILE A 48 4.35 -1.46 -9.97
N TYR A 49 3.25 -0.71 -9.82
CA TYR A 49 2.91 0.36 -10.75
C TYR A 49 4.00 1.44 -10.78
N TYR A 50 4.53 1.83 -9.62
CA TYR A 50 5.62 2.80 -9.53
C TYR A 50 6.89 2.33 -10.27
N GLU A 51 7.27 1.06 -10.12
CA GLU A 51 8.40 0.47 -10.85
C GLU A 51 8.18 0.48 -12.37
N ARG A 52 6.94 0.22 -12.81
CA ARG A 52 6.56 0.35 -14.22
C ARG A 52 6.72 1.78 -14.73
N VAL A 53 6.29 2.78 -13.95
CA VAL A 53 6.46 4.20 -14.30
C VAL A 53 7.94 4.54 -14.46
N LEU A 54 8.79 4.10 -13.53
CA LEU A 54 10.24 4.34 -13.60
C LEU A 54 10.89 3.68 -14.81
N THR A 55 10.46 2.46 -15.12
CA THR A 55 10.94 1.73 -16.30
C THR A 55 10.58 2.49 -17.58
N ASN A 56 9.32 2.91 -17.72
CA ASN A 56 8.88 3.67 -18.90
C ASN A 56 9.60 5.03 -19.02
N LEU A 57 9.81 5.74 -17.90
CA LEU A 57 10.58 6.99 -17.91
C LEU A 57 12.02 6.77 -18.39
N ARG A 58 12.68 5.72 -17.91
CA ARG A 58 14.04 5.38 -18.34
C ARG A 58 14.08 5.03 -19.83
N ASP A 59 13.17 4.17 -20.28
CA ASP A 59 13.12 3.72 -21.68
C ASP A 59 12.85 4.90 -22.61
N LEU A 60 12.00 5.85 -22.18
CA LEU A 60 11.73 7.11 -22.90
C LEU A 60 12.97 8.00 -23.00
N ASP A 61 13.70 8.16 -21.90
CA ASP A 61 14.96 8.91 -21.88
C ASP A 61 16.04 8.24 -22.74
N GLU A 62 16.10 6.90 -22.78
CA GLU A 62 16.97 6.13 -23.65
C GLU A 62 16.63 6.35 -25.14
N ASP A 63 15.35 6.26 -25.52
CA ASP A 63 14.91 6.47 -26.89
C ASP A 63 15.16 7.91 -27.38
N PHE A 64 15.01 8.90 -26.50
CA PHE A 64 15.42 10.27 -26.81
C PHE A 64 16.94 10.40 -26.98
N SER A 65 17.74 9.82 -26.06
CA SER A 65 19.21 9.89 -26.12
C SER A 65 19.80 9.23 -27.38
N THR A 66 19.11 8.22 -27.91
CA THR A 66 19.49 7.51 -29.14
C THR A 66 18.96 8.17 -30.41
N GLY A 67 18.22 9.27 -30.29
CA GLY A 67 17.68 10.05 -31.42
C GLY A 67 16.48 9.39 -32.10
N LYS A 68 15.83 8.41 -31.47
CA LYS A 68 14.62 7.75 -32.00
C LYS A 68 13.35 8.59 -31.79
N MET A 69 13.41 9.59 -30.91
CA MET A 69 12.27 10.41 -30.52
C MET A 69 12.58 11.91 -30.71
N GLN A 70 11.58 12.67 -31.16
CA GLN A 70 11.69 14.12 -31.29
C GLN A 70 11.59 14.81 -29.91
N PRO A 71 12.26 15.96 -29.69
CA PRO A 71 12.28 16.63 -28.38
C PRO A 71 10.89 16.98 -27.83
N GLU A 72 9.97 17.43 -28.68
CA GLU A 72 8.63 17.82 -28.28
C GLU A 72 7.82 16.60 -27.82
N ALA A 73 7.88 15.50 -28.58
CA ALA A 73 7.23 14.24 -28.22
C ALA A 73 7.80 13.64 -26.93
N HIS A 74 9.12 13.71 -26.74
CA HIS A 74 9.78 13.26 -25.51
C HIS A 74 9.28 14.06 -24.30
N GLN A 75 9.20 15.38 -24.39
CA GLN A 75 8.74 16.21 -23.28
C GLN A 75 7.28 15.91 -22.91
N ASP A 76 6.40 15.81 -23.91
CA ASP A 76 4.98 15.53 -23.70
C ASP A 76 4.77 14.15 -23.03
N GLU A 77 5.39 13.10 -23.56
CA GLU A 77 5.27 11.74 -23.01
C GLU A 77 5.91 11.65 -21.61
N ARG A 78 7.05 12.32 -21.41
CA ARG A 78 7.76 12.32 -20.13
C ARG A 78 6.94 13.01 -19.05
N GLU A 79 6.30 14.12 -19.38
CA GLU A 79 5.39 14.80 -18.47
C GLU A 79 4.23 13.89 -18.07
N GLU A 80 3.64 13.15 -19.02
CA GLU A 80 2.54 12.24 -18.73
C GLU A 80 2.95 11.12 -17.75
N TRP A 81 4.10 10.48 -17.99
CA TRP A 81 4.63 9.46 -17.10
C TRP A 81 5.05 10.02 -15.74
N MET A 82 5.60 11.23 -15.70
CA MET A 82 5.92 11.92 -14.45
C MET A 82 4.66 12.17 -13.61
N GLN A 83 3.57 12.60 -14.26
CA GLN A 83 2.28 12.79 -13.57
C GLN A 83 1.73 11.49 -13.01
N ARG A 84 1.79 10.39 -13.76
CA ARG A 84 1.43 9.06 -13.23
C ARG A 84 2.24 8.72 -11.98
N GLY A 85 3.56 8.93 -12.01
CA GLY A 85 4.43 8.72 -10.85
C GLY A 85 4.03 9.54 -9.63
N ILE A 86 3.71 10.82 -9.82
CA ILE A 86 3.25 11.71 -8.73
C ILE A 86 1.95 11.18 -8.11
N GLN A 87 0.97 10.75 -8.91
CA GLN A 87 -0.30 10.23 -8.38
C GLN A 87 -0.11 8.92 -7.62
N VAL A 88 0.78 8.03 -8.09
CA VAL A 88 1.11 6.78 -7.40
C VAL A 88 1.76 7.06 -6.04
N LEU A 89 2.68 8.03 -5.97
CA LEU A 89 3.31 8.43 -4.70
C LEU A 89 2.30 9.02 -3.71
N LYS A 90 1.35 9.83 -4.19
CA LYS A 90 0.25 10.34 -3.34
C LYS A 90 -0.62 9.21 -2.80
N ALA A 91 -0.98 8.25 -3.64
CA ALA A 91 -1.75 7.08 -3.22
C ALA A 91 -0.98 6.21 -2.19
N LEU A 92 0.35 6.08 -2.34
CA LEU A 92 1.19 5.41 -1.34
C LEU A 92 1.22 6.16 0.00
N ASP A 93 1.23 7.49 -0.01
CA ASP A 93 1.16 8.30 1.22
C ASP A 93 -0.20 8.15 1.92
N GLU A 94 -1.30 8.17 1.16
CA GLU A 94 -2.66 7.94 1.68
C GLU A 94 -2.78 6.55 2.35
N LEU A 95 -2.23 5.50 1.73
CA LEU A 95 -2.15 4.18 2.36
C LEU A 95 -1.32 4.17 3.64
N GLY A 96 -0.22 4.93 3.68
CA GLY A 96 0.61 5.09 4.89
C GLY A 96 -0.15 5.72 6.06
N GLN A 97 -1.24 6.43 5.79
CA GLN A 97 -2.16 7.00 6.78
C GLN A 97 -3.33 6.05 7.12
N ASN A 98 -3.23 4.76 6.77
CA ASN A 98 -4.28 3.74 6.89
C ASN A 98 -5.59 4.11 6.16
N ARG A 99 -5.50 4.87 5.07
CA ARG A 99 -6.66 5.19 4.22
C ARG A 99 -6.62 4.31 2.98
N PRO A 100 -7.53 3.33 2.82
CA PRO A 100 -7.57 2.53 1.62
C PRO A 100 -7.93 3.41 0.41
N ILE A 101 -7.23 3.19 -0.70
CA ILE A 101 -7.47 3.91 -1.96
C ILE A 101 -8.72 3.38 -2.64
N VAL A 102 -8.95 2.08 -2.48
CA VAL A 102 -10.14 1.39 -2.97
C VAL A 102 -10.80 0.70 -1.79
N ALA A 103 -12.03 1.11 -1.46
CA ALA A 103 -12.75 0.64 -0.27
C ALA A 103 -13.40 -0.74 -0.46
N ASP A 104 -13.74 -1.12 -1.69
CA ASP A 104 -14.66 -2.24 -1.93
C ASP A 104 -14.37 -3.01 -3.25
N ALA A 105 -13.09 -3.22 -3.54
CA ALA A 105 -12.69 -4.07 -4.67
C ALA A 105 -12.45 -5.50 -4.20
N ASP A 106 -13.06 -6.45 -4.91
CA ASP A 106 -12.65 -7.84 -4.78
C ASP A 106 -11.16 -7.98 -5.16
N GLN A 107 -10.51 -9.03 -4.65
CA GLN A 107 -9.07 -9.19 -4.85
C GLN A 107 -8.64 -9.30 -6.32
N ALA A 108 -9.56 -9.72 -7.20
CA ALA A 108 -9.33 -9.93 -8.61
C ALA A 108 -9.43 -8.62 -9.42
N SER A 109 -10.33 -7.72 -9.04
CA SER A 109 -10.51 -6.40 -9.69
C SER A 109 -9.61 -5.31 -9.12
N LEU A 110 -8.96 -5.55 -7.99
CA LEU A 110 -8.16 -4.53 -7.30
C LEU A 110 -7.03 -3.93 -8.17
N ASP A 111 -6.42 -4.70 -9.08
CA ASP A 111 -5.44 -4.13 -10.05
C ASP A 111 -6.09 -3.07 -10.92
N HIS A 112 -7.16 -3.44 -11.62
CA HIS A 112 -7.89 -2.53 -12.51
C HIS A 112 -8.44 -1.33 -11.77
N ALA A 113 -8.93 -1.53 -10.54
CA ALA A 113 -9.44 -0.43 -9.72
C ALA A 113 -8.34 0.59 -9.36
N ILE A 114 -7.13 0.13 -9.05
CA ILE A 114 -5.98 1.01 -8.77
C ILE A 114 -5.58 1.75 -10.05
N ASP A 115 -5.43 1.04 -11.18
CA ASP A 115 -5.10 1.64 -12.47
C ASP A 115 -6.12 2.74 -12.85
N ASP A 116 -7.41 2.46 -12.70
CA ASP A 116 -8.49 3.41 -12.98
C ASP A 116 -8.47 4.62 -12.06
N VAL A 117 -8.08 4.46 -10.78
CA VAL A 117 -7.92 5.60 -9.85
C VAL A 117 -6.78 6.50 -10.32
N ILE A 118 -5.63 5.92 -10.67
CA ILE A 118 -4.46 6.67 -11.12
C ILE A 118 -4.75 7.39 -12.44
N GLU A 119 -5.30 6.71 -13.44
CA GLU A 119 -5.61 7.32 -14.74
C GLU A 119 -6.66 8.44 -14.61
N ARG A 120 -7.67 8.28 -13.76
CA ARG A 120 -8.62 9.35 -13.47
C ARG A 120 -7.96 10.57 -12.82
N ALA A 121 -7.03 10.36 -11.89
CA ALA A 121 -6.30 11.44 -11.24
C ALA A 121 -5.41 12.20 -12.22
N VAL A 122 -4.72 11.50 -13.13
CA VAL A 122 -3.92 12.11 -14.20
C VAL A 122 -4.79 12.86 -15.18
N ALA A 123 -5.93 12.30 -15.61
CA ALA A 123 -6.87 12.96 -16.50
C ALA A 123 -7.51 14.21 -15.86
N ALA A 124 -7.71 14.22 -14.54
CA ALA A 124 -8.16 15.40 -13.81
C ALA A 124 -7.08 16.49 -13.79
N HIS A 125 -5.82 16.13 -13.55
CA HIS A 125 -4.71 17.08 -13.59
C HIS A 125 -4.55 17.73 -14.97
N ARG A 126 -4.65 16.93 -16.04
CA ARG A 126 -4.61 17.40 -17.43
C ARG A 126 -5.67 18.46 -17.72
N ARG A 127 -6.92 18.22 -17.25
CA ARG A 127 -8.02 19.18 -17.41
C ARG A 127 -7.83 20.47 -16.63
N ALA A 128 -7.02 20.48 -15.58
CA ALA A 128 -6.74 21.67 -14.77
C ALA A 128 -5.54 22.48 -15.30
N ALA A 129 -4.69 21.88 -16.13
CA ALA A 129 -3.52 22.53 -16.74
C ALA A 129 -3.83 23.21 -18.09
N HIS A 130 -4.97 22.90 -18.70
CA HIS A 130 -5.54 23.58 -19.88
C HIS A 130 -6.51 24.69 -19.47
#